data_AF-A0A1F8SNS4-F1
#
_entry.id   AF-A0A1F8SNS4-F1
#
_cell.length_a   1.000
_cell.length_b   1.000
_cell.length_c   1.000
_cell.angle_alpha   90.00
_cell.angle_beta   90.00
_cell.angle_gamma   90.00
#
_symmetry.space_group_name_H-M   'P 1'
#
loop_
_entity.id
_entity.type
_entity.pdbx_description
1 polymer ?
#
loop_
_entity_poly.entity_id
_entity_poly.type
_entity_poly.pdbx_seq_one_letter_code
_entity_poly.pdbx_strand_id
1 'polypeptide(L)'
;MGFRDKLAILLLSVVLLLPSACQQPSDMALVTKVIDGDTIVIEGGYHVRYIGIDAPESGEFYYLEAKQANEDLVAGKKIRLESDISDKDSYGRLLRYVYVDDNFVNAEIVSRGCAWAIAYPPDVKYQVYLEAMESEARQTKRGFWR
;
A
#
# COMPACT_ATOMS: atom_id res chain seq x y z
N MET A 1 -30.34 69.91 -21.41
CA MET A 1 -30.33 68.53 -21.93
C MET A 1 -28.87 68.07 -21.93
N GLY A 2 -28.51 67.08 -21.12
CA GLY A 2 -27.11 66.63 -20.98
C GLY A 2 -26.88 65.94 -19.64
N PHE A 3 -27.47 64.76 -19.46
CA PHE A 3 -27.22 63.90 -18.30
C PHE A 3 -25.81 63.32 -18.40
N ARG A 4 -25.14 63.25 -17.25
CA ARG A 4 -23.73 62.84 -17.09
C ARG A 4 -23.73 61.33 -16.83
N ASP A 5 -23.22 60.54 -17.76
CA ASP A 5 -23.05 59.11 -17.52
C ASP A 5 -21.65 58.84 -16.98
N LYS A 6 -21.59 58.59 -15.67
CA LYS A 6 -20.41 58.05 -14.98
C LYS A 6 -20.40 56.54 -15.20
N LEU A 7 -19.50 56.03 -16.05
CA LEU A 7 -19.23 54.60 -16.12
C LEU A 7 -18.53 54.16 -14.82
N ALA A 8 -19.23 53.40 -13.99
CA ALA A 8 -18.64 52.64 -12.88
C ALA A 8 -18.15 51.29 -13.43
N ILE A 9 -16.84 51.11 -13.53
CA ILE A 9 -16.23 49.81 -13.87
C ILE A 9 -16.23 48.96 -12.60
N LEU A 10 -17.16 48.01 -12.54
CA LEU A 10 -17.22 47.00 -11.48
C LEU A 10 -16.17 45.92 -11.76
N LEU A 11 -15.00 46.02 -11.10
CA LEU A 11 -13.99 44.95 -11.12
C LEU A 11 -14.53 43.75 -10.32
N LEU A 12 -15.06 42.76 -11.04
CA LEU A 12 -15.47 41.49 -10.47
C LEU A 12 -14.21 40.66 -10.16
N SER A 13 -13.72 40.72 -8.93
CA SER A 13 -12.65 39.84 -8.46
C SER A 13 -13.17 38.41 -8.36
N VAL A 14 -12.97 37.63 -9.42
CA VAL A 14 -13.19 36.18 -9.42
C VAL A 14 -12.14 35.56 -8.51
N VAL A 15 -12.54 35.26 -7.27
CA VAL A 15 -11.75 34.43 -6.36
C VAL A 15 -11.78 33.02 -6.93
N LEU A 16 -10.68 32.63 -7.60
CA LEU A 16 -10.45 31.25 -8.05
C LEU A 16 -10.32 30.34 -6.82
N LEU A 17 -11.43 29.76 -6.40
CA LEU A 17 -11.47 28.61 -5.51
C LEU A 17 -10.81 27.45 -6.27
N LEU A 18 -9.50 27.29 -6.12
CA LEU A 18 -8.81 26.10 -6.59
C LEU A 18 -9.37 24.92 -5.79
N PRO A 19 -10.04 23.94 -6.43
CA PRO A 19 -10.37 22.72 -5.74
C PRO A 19 -9.05 22.08 -5.34
N SER A 20 -8.85 21.89 -4.04
CA SER A 20 -7.83 20.97 -3.54
C SER A 20 -8.17 19.59 -4.09
N ALA A 21 -7.60 19.26 -5.25
CA ALA A 21 -7.64 17.92 -5.79
C ALA A 21 -6.97 17.04 -4.76
N CYS A 22 -7.77 16.29 -4.00
CA CYS A 22 -7.29 15.23 -3.15
C CYS A 22 -6.74 14.17 -4.11
N GLN A 23 -5.45 14.26 -4.42
CA GLN A 23 -4.79 13.40 -5.37
C GLN A 23 -4.78 12.00 -4.77
N GLN A 24 -5.70 11.15 -5.25
CA GLN A 24 -5.64 9.73 -4.95
C GLN A 24 -4.27 9.24 -5.42
N PRO A 25 -3.53 8.44 -4.61
CA PRO A 25 -2.29 7.84 -5.05
C PRO A 25 -2.55 7.13 -6.37
N SER A 26 -1.72 7.38 -7.38
CA SER A 26 -1.78 6.58 -8.60
C SER A 26 -1.59 5.10 -8.23
N ASP A 27 -2.17 4.20 -9.03
CA ASP A 27 -1.95 2.75 -8.87
C ASP A 27 -0.47 2.37 -8.89
N MET A 28 0.42 3.28 -9.30
CA MET A 28 1.87 3.15 -9.17
C MET A 28 2.42 4.12 -8.12
N ALA A 29 3.32 3.67 -7.26
CA ALA A 29 4.00 4.53 -6.28
C ALA A 29 5.44 4.10 -6.03
N LEU A 30 6.33 5.05 -5.70
CA LEU A 30 7.70 4.75 -5.27
C LEU A 30 7.72 4.31 -3.79
N VAL A 31 8.38 3.19 -3.48
CA VAL A 31 8.65 2.80 -2.09
C VAL A 31 9.80 3.61 -1.52
N THR A 32 9.54 4.31 -0.41
CA THR A 32 10.54 5.17 0.25
C THR A 32 11.12 4.54 1.52
N LYS A 33 10.38 3.62 2.16
CA LYS A 33 10.84 2.90 3.36
C LYS A 33 10.13 1.57 3.51
N VAL A 34 10.82 0.55 4.01
CA VAL A 34 10.21 -0.68 4.51
C VAL A 34 10.21 -0.65 6.04
N ILE A 35 9.05 -0.91 6.65
CA ILE A 35 8.88 -0.89 8.11
C ILE A 35 9.20 -2.27 8.68
N ASP A 36 8.55 -3.28 8.14
CA ASP A 36 8.60 -4.69 8.54
C ASP A 36 8.28 -5.60 7.32
N GLY A 37 7.97 -6.88 7.58
CA GLY A 37 7.73 -7.88 6.54
C GLY A 37 6.46 -7.67 5.71
N ASP A 38 5.55 -6.77 6.07
CA ASP A 38 4.29 -6.57 5.34
C ASP A 38 3.77 -5.11 5.33
N THR A 39 4.59 -4.18 5.83
CA THR A 39 4.27 -2.76 5.90
C THR A 39 5.40 -1.91 5.29
N ILE A 40 5.00 -0.98 4.42
CA ILE A 40 5.92 -0.04 3.75
C ILE A 40 5.42 1.40 3.84
N VAL A 41 6.29 2.34 3.51
CA VAL A 41 5.96 3.74 3.25
C VAL A 41 6.27 4.06 1.80
N ILE A 42 5.31 4.66 1.10
CA ILE A 42 5.46 5.11 -0.29
C ILE A 42 5.64 6.62 -0.37
N GLU A 43 5.91 7.15 -1.56
CA GLU A 43 5.96 8.58 -1.81
C GLU A 43 4.70 9.30 -1.30
N GLY A 44 4.87 10.52 -0.79
CA GLY A 44 3.81 11.23 -0.06
C GLY A 44 3.66 10.82 1.42
N GLY A 45 4.45 9.85 1.89
CA GLY A 45 4.48 9.44 3.30
C GLY A 45 3.32 8.52 3.71
N TYR A 46 2.60 7.97 2.73
CA TYR A 46 1.51 7.03 3.01
C TYR A 46 2.06 5.68 3.44
N HIS A 47 1.49 5.13 4.51
CA HIS A 47 1.75 3.77 4.94
C HIS A 47 0.85 2.80 4.17
N VAL A 48 1.40 1.67 3.75
CA VAL A 48 0.69 0.59 3.08
C VAL A 48 0.86 -0.68 3.89
N ARG A 49 -0.26 -1.31 4.28
CA ARG A 49 -0.32 -2.62 4.92
C ARG A 49 -0.77 -3.66 3.90
N TYR A 50 -0.04 -4.76 3.81
CA TYR A 50 -0.30 -5.78 2.81
C TYR A 50 -1.53 -6.59 3.20
N ILE A 51 -2.46 -6.73 2.26
CA ILE A 51 -3.69 -7.51 2.47
C ILE A 51 -3.36 -9.01 2.47
N GLY A 52 -4.04 -9.76 3.34
CA GLY A 52 -4.06 -11.23 3.32
C GLY A 52 -2.85 -11.90 3.94
N ILE A 53 -1.89 -11.12 4.46
CA ILE A 53 -0.67 -11.66 5.08
C ILE A 53 -0.38 -10.97 6.42
N ASP A 54 0.35 -11.67 7.27
CA ASP A 54 0.87 -11.15 8.53
C ASP A 54 2.31 -11.62 8.71
N ALA A 55 3.25 -10.69 8.82
CA ALA A 55 4.66 -10.98 9.06
C ALA A 55 4.99 -10.83 10.56
N PRO A 56 6.04 -11.50 11.06
CA PRO A 56 6.48 -11.29 12.43
C PRO A 56 6.78 -9.81 12.72
N GLU A 57 6.38 -9.34 13.89
CA GLU A 57 6.55 -7.98 14.37
C GLU A 57 7.91 -7.77 15.05
N SER A 58 8.28 -6.51 15.28
CA SER A 58 9.57 -6.19 15.92
C SER A 58 9.73 -6.88 17.29
N GLY A 59 10.76 -7.71 17.41
CA GLY A 59 11.07 -8.48 18.63
C GLY A 59 10.55 -9.92 18.59
N GLU A 60 9.77 -10.28 17.57
CA GLU A 60 9.34 -11.66 17.33
C GLU A 60 10.42 -12.46 16.59
N PHE A 61 10.32 -13.78 16.71
CA PHE A 61 11.17 -14.70 15.97
C PHE A 61 11.00 -14.46 14.46
N TYR A 62 12.13 -14.36 13.75
CA TYR A 62 12.18 -14.20 12.28
C TYR A 62 11.79 -12.80 11.73
N TYR A 63 11.63 -11.80 12.60
CA TYR A 63 11.35 -10.41 12.21
C TYR A 63 12.35 -9.82 11.20
N LEU A 64 13.65 -9.95 11.47
CA LEU A 64 14.69 -9.32 10.64
C LEU A 64 14.73 -9.95 9.25
N GLU A 65 14.59 -11.26 9.17
CA GLU A 65 14.55 -12.02 7.93
C GLU A 65 13.30 -11.70 7.11
N ALA A 66 12.14 -11.57 7.76
CA ALA A 66 10.91 -11.18 7.09
C ALA A 66 10.99 -9.75 6.52
N LYS A 67 11.50 -8.82 7.32
CA LYS A 67 11.74 -7.45 6.87
C LYS A 67 12.74 -7.38 5.71
N GLN A 68 13.86 -8.08 5.82
CA GLN A 68 14.86 -8.12 4.74
C GLN A 68 14.28 -8.69 3.45
N ALA A 69 13.46 -9.75 3.55
CA ALA A 69 12.80 -10.32 2.38
C ALA A 69 11.89 -9.29 1.69
N ASN A 70 11.16 -8.47 2.46
CA ASN A 70 10.35 -7.39 1.90
C ASN A 70 11.24 -6.29 1.29
N GLU A 71 12.31 -5.86 1.97
CA GLU A 71 13.29 -4.90 1.46
C GLU A 71 13.87 -5.31 0.10
N ASP A 72 14.32 -6.55 -0.03
CA ASP A 72 14.87 -7.09 -1.27
C ASP A 72 13.86 -7.02 -2.44
N LEU A 73 12.58 -7.21 -2.10
CA LEU A 73 11.49 -7.20 -3.07
C LEU A 73 11.13 -5.78 -3.49
N VAL A 74 11.03 -4.81 -2.59
CA VAL A 74 10.35 -3.54 -2.90
C VAL A 74 11.16 -2.26 -2.66
N ALA A 75 12.26 -2.30 -1.90
CA ALA A 75 12.95 -1.08 -1.48
C ALA A 75 13.46 -0.26 -2.68
N GLY A 76 13.08 1.02 -2.74
CA GLY A 76 13.47 1.96 -3.80
C GLY A 76 12.85 1.66 -5.18
N LYS A 77 11.91 0.71 -5.27
CA LYS A 77 11.24 0.35 -6.53
C LYS A 77 9.92 1.08 -6.69
N LYS A 78 9.50 1.27 -7.94
CA LYS A 78 8.13 1.69 -8.26
C LYS A 78 7.25 0.44 -8.26
N ILE A 79 6.23 0.44 -7.42
CA ILE A 79 5.31 -0.69 -7.23
C ILE A 79 3.94 -0.35 -7.79
N ARG A 80 3.20 -1.38 -8.18
CA ARG A 80 1.75 -1.30 -8.40
C ARG A 80 1.01 -1.67 -7.13
N LEU A 81 0.01 -0.86 -6.79
CA LEU A 81 -0.87 -1.01 -5.64
C LEU A 81 -2.26 -1.37 -6.13
N GLU A 82 -2.86 -2.39 -5.54
CA GLU A 82 -4.22 -2.83 -5.87
C GLU A 82 -5.03 -2.93 -4.59
N SER A 83 -6.14 -2.21 -4.52
CA SER A 83 -7.07 -2.30 -3.38
C SER A 83 -8.00 -3.50 -3.52
N ASP A 84 -8.64 -3.87 -2.41
CA ASP A 84 -9.82 -4.72 -2.40
C ASP A 84 -11.05 -3.88 -2.00
N ILE A 85 -11.90 -4.37 -1.08
CA ILE A 85 -13.15 -3.71 -0.68
C ILE A 85 -12.86 -2.54 0.27
N SER A 86 -11.94 -2.71 1.21
CA SER A 86 -11.53 -1.69 2.16
C SER A 86 -10.35 -0.87 1.63
N ASP A 87 -10.42 0.46 1.75
CA ASP A 87 -9.31 1.34 1.35
C ASP A 87 -8.23 1.47 2.43
N LYS A 88 -8.66 1.64 3.68
CA LYS A 88 -7.78 1.88 4.83
C LYS A 88 -8.22 1.11 6.06
N ASP A 89 -7.25 0.82 6.92
CA ASP A 89 -7.53 0.33 8.26
C ASP A 89 -7.82 1.47 9.26
N SER A 90 -8.10 1.11 10.52
CA SER A 90 -8.36 2.05 11.61
C SER A 90 -7.17 2.94 11.98
N TYR A 91 -5.95 2.59 11.57
CA TYR A 91 -4.73 3.37 11.76
C TYR A 91 -4.47 4.32 10.58
N GLY A 92 -5.31 4.28 9.54
CA GLY A 92 -5.18 5.10 8.35
C GLY A 92 -4.15 4.59 7.33
N ARG A 93 -3.64 3.36 7.50
CA ARG A 93 -2.77 2.71 6.51
C ARG A 93 -3.61 2.29 5.31
N LEU A 94 -3.08 2.47 4.10
CA LEU A 94 -3.70 1.95 2.89
C LEU A 94 -3.63 0.42 2.91
N LEU A 95 -4.74 -0.24 2.63
CA LEU A 95 -4.81 -1.69 2.48
C LEU A 95 -4.62 -2.02 1.01
N ARG A 96 -3.50 -2.67 0.66
CA ARG A 96 -3.17 -2.99 -0.74
C ARG A 96 -2.55 -4.38 -0.90
N TYR A 97 -2.81 -4.98 -2.05
CA TYR A 97 -1.94 -5.97 -2.67
C TYR A 97 -0.83 -5.25 -3.42
N VAL A 98 0.41 -5.75 -3.30
CA VAL A 98 1.60 -5.08 -3.83
C VAL A 98 2.25 -5.91 -4.92
N TYR A 99 2.62 -5.24 -6.00
CA TYR A 99 3.31 -5.85 -7.13
C TYR A 99 4.55 -5.03 -7.52
N VAL A 100 5.61 -5.73 -7.88
CA VAL A 100 6.77 -5.16 -8.59
C VAL A 100 6.76 -5.79 -9.97
N ASP A 101 6.56 -4.99 -11.00
CA ASP A 101 6.24 -5.48 -12.34
C ASP A 101 5.05 -6.47 -12.27
N ASP A 102 5.23 -7.72 -12.72
CA ASP A 102 4.23 -8.79 -12.65
C ASP A 102 4.35 -9.67 -11.40
N ASN A 103 5.34 -9.41 -10.53
CA ASN A 103 5.56 -10.23 -9.34
C ASN A 103 4.62 -9.83 -8.21
N PHE A 104 3.80 -10.77 -7.74
CA PHE A 104 2.90 -10.56 -6.59
C PHE A 104 3.67 -10.70 -5.27
N VAL A 105 4.04 -9.55 -4.68
CA VAL A 105 4.94 -9.47 -3.52
C VAL A 105 4.36 -10.18 -2.30
N ASN A 106 3.06 -10.05 -2.02
CA ASN A 106 2.44 -10.70 -0.87
C ASN A 106 2.64 -12.23 -0.92
N ALA A 107 2.41 -12.85 -2.08
CA ALA A 107 2.59 -14.28 -2.27
C ALA A 107 4.06 -14.70 -2.19
N GLU A 108 4.98 -13.89 -2.71
CA GLU A 108 6.42 -14.15 -2.63
C GLU A 108 6.90 -14.18 -1.17
N ILE A 109 6.45 -13.23 -0.34
CA ILE A 109 6.78 -13.18 1.10
C ILE A 109 6.27 -14.43 1.82
N VAL A 110 5.01 -14.83 1.58
CA VAL A 110 4.43 -16.03 2.17
C VAL A 110 5.16 -17.29 1.70
N SER A 111 5.47 -17.40 0.41
CA SER A 111 6.18 -18.56 -0.15
C SER A 111 7.58 -18.72 0.45
N ARG A 112 8.25 -17.61 0.81
CA ARG A 112 9.54 -17.63 1.50
C ARG A 112 9.43 -18.05 2.97
N GLY A 113 8.21 -18.24 3.48
CA GLY A 113 7.92 -18.47 4.89
C GLY A 113 8.27 -17.27 5.76
N CYS A 114 8.10 -16.05 5.22
CA CYS A 114 8.33 -14.79 5.93
C CYS A 114 7.04 -14.15 6.46
N ALA A 115 5.88 -14.71 6.13
CA ALA A 115 4.58 -14.29 6.64
C ALA A 115 3.60 -15.46 6.67
N TRP A 116 2.60 -15.38 7.53
CA TRP A 116 1.40 -16.20 7.52
C TRP A 116 0.40 -15.68 6.49
N ALA A 117 -0.41 -16.55 5.89
CA ALA A 117 -1.59 -16.13 5.15
C ALA A 117 -2.77 -15.97 6.13
N ILE A 118 -3.24 -14.74 6.33
CA ILE A 118 -4.34 -14.45 7.27
C ILE A 118 -5.43 -13.66 6.56
N ALA A 119 -6.64 -14.23 6.57
CA ALA A 119 -7.82 -13.63 5.96
C ALA A 119 -8.44 -12.57 6.90
N TYR A 120 -8.65 -11.36 6.38
CA TYR A 120 -9.40 -10.32 7.07
C TYR A 120 -10.58 -9.87 6.19
N PRO A 121 -11.78 -10.45 6.36
CA PRO A 121 -12.95 -10.04 5.60
C PRO A 121 -13.26 -8.54 5.80
N PRO A 122 -13.66 -7.82 4.74
CA PRO A 122 -14.07 -8.34 3.44
C PRO A 122 -12.93 -8.56 2.43
N ASP A 123 -11.67 -8.26 2.78
CA ASP A 123 -10.53 -8.19 1.87
C ASP A 123 -9.83 -9.55 1.67
N VAL A 124 -10.44 -10.42 0.85
CA VAL A 124 -10.04 -11.82 0.70
C VAL A 124 -9.80 -12.25 -0.75
N LYS A 125 -9.71 -11.30 -1.70
CA LYS A 125 -9.60 -11.57 -3.14
C LYS A 125 -8.57 -12.64 -3.52
N TYR A 126 -7.39 -12.63 -2.90
CA TYR A 126 -6.29 -13.58 -3.20
C TYR A 126 -6.03 -14.61 -2.09
N GLN A 127 -6.92 -14.73 -1.10
CA GLN A 127 -6.65 -15.49 0.11
C GLN A 127 -6.36 -16.98 -0.16
N VAL A 128 -7.15 -17.62 -1.03
CA VAL A 128 -6.95 -19.03 -1.41
C VAL A 128 -5.56 -19.28 -2.01
N TYR A 129 -5.05 -18.32 -2.79
CA TYR A 129 -3.71 -18.42 -3.38
C TYR A 129 -2.62 -18.24 -2.32
N LEU A 130 -2.77 -17.29 -1.41
CA LEU A 130 -1.82 -17.06 -0.32
C LEU A 130 -1.74 -18.29 0.61
N GLU A 131 -2.87 -18.91 0.94
CA GLU A 131 -2.92 -20.15 1.73
C GLU A 131 -2.19 -21.32 1.05
N ALA A 132 -2.29 -21.42 -0.29
CA ALA A 132 -1.54 -22.41 -1.04
C ALA A 132 -0.02 -22.18 -0.97
N MET A 133 0.43 -20.92 -1.05
CA MET A 133 1.85 -20.55 -0.89
C MET A 133 2.38 -20.86 0.51
N GLU A 134 1.58 -20.62 1.55
CA GLU A 134 1.96 -20.94 2.92
C GLU A 134 2.07 -22.46 3.10
N SER A 135 1.11 -23.21 2.59
CA SER A 135 1.13 -24.68 2.63
C SER A 135 2.39 -25.25 1.98
N GLU A 136 2.81 -24.69 0.83
CA GLU A 136 4.05 -25.06 0.17
C GLU A 136 5.28 -24.70 1.01
N ALA A 137 5.33 -23.49 1.59
CA ALA A 137 6.42 -23.05 2.45
C ALA A 137 6.60 -23.96 3.67
N ARG A 138 5.47 -24.39 4.29
CA ARG A 138 5.47 -25.34 5.41
C ARG A 138 5.99 -26.72 5.00
N GLN A 139 5.49 -27.27 3.90
CA GLN A 139 5.91 -28.59 3.39
C GLN A 139 7.41 -28.63 3.03
N THR A 140 7.92 -27.51 2.52
CA THR A 140 9.32 -27.36 2.10
C THR A 140 10.23 -26.78 3.19
N LYS A 141 9.71 -26.54 4.41
CA LYS A 141 10.46 -26.04 5.57
C LYS A 141 11.20 -24.73 5.28
N ARG A 142 10.55 -23.81 4.56
CA ARG A 142 11.08 -22.48 4.25
C ARG A 142 10.83 -21.49 5.39
N GLY A 143 11.63 -20.44 5.46
CA GLY A 143 11.31 -19.32 6.33
C GLY A 143 11.38 -19.65 7.80
N PHE A 144 10.38 -19.27 8.58
CA PHE A 144 10.27 -19.69 9.99
C PHE A 144 9.68 -21.11 10.17
N TRP A 145 9.39 -21.85 9.09
CA TRP A 145 8.86 -23.22 9.15
C TRP A 145 9.92 -24.33 9.25
N ARG A 146 11.20 -23.98 9.41
CA ARG A 146 12.32 -24.93 9.37
C ARG A 146 12.46 -25.77 10.64
#